data_AF-A0A497RPM5-F1
#
_entry.id   AF-A0A497RPM5-F1
#
_cell.length_a   1.000
_cell.length_b   1.000
_cell.length_c   1.000
_cell.angle_alpha   90.00
_cell.angle_beta   90.00
_cell.angle_gamma   90.00
#
_symmetry.space_group_name_H-M   'P 1'
#
loop_
_entity.id
_entity.type
_entity.pdbx_description
1 polymer ?
#
loop_
_entity_poly.entity_id
_entity_poly.type
_entity_poly.pdbx_seq_one_letter_code
_entity_poly.pdbx_strand_id
1 'polypeptide(L)'
;MDTLFHFIFALMGGLAVGFFRGYSINLIIFSSLISILIDLDHLLVPLKLASSYTLLHNIFIVFFLPLFLFLLARYHEGTIYPTKLQRFFLLMMIMLTGHVIADMFCGPIMLFYPVDNTGLMIPEIEIMLTSSFSSPVIGMGGIAITIYALVILFGIFVDQITC
;
A
#
# COMPACT_ATOMS: atom_id res chain seq x y z
N MET A 1 10.03 10.14 -9.53
CA MET A 1 9.07 10.26 -10.65
C MET A 1 7.70 9.80 -10.16
N ASP A 2 7.28 10.25 -8.98
CA ASP A 2 6.69 9.31 -8.03
C ASP A 2 5.21 9.58 -7.72
N THR A 3 4.90 10.77 -7.23
CA THR A 3 3.59 11.09 -6.63
C THR A 3 2.39 10.83 -7.53
N LEU A 4 2.51 11.07 -8.85
CA LEU A 4 1.43 10.76 -9.80
C LEU A 4 1.26 9.25 -10.00
N PHE A 5 2.36 8.51 -10.03
CA PHE A 5 2.33 7.06 -10.20
C PHE A 5 1.77 6.39 -8.94
N HIS A 6 2.23 6.82 -7.76
CA HIS A 6 1.67 6.45 -6.46
C HIS A 6 0.16 6.74 -6.37
N PHE A 7 -0.28 7.93 -6.81
CA PHE A 7 -1.69 8.27 -6.87
C PHE A 7 -2.49 7.33 -7.76
N ILE A 8 -2.00 7.04 -8.98
CA ILE A 8 -2.71 6.17 -9.93
C ILE A 8 -2.81 4.76 -9.35
N PHE A 9 -1.75 4.22 -8.77
CA PHE A 9 -1.75 2.89 -8.15
C PHE A 9 -2.71 2.81 -6.96
N ALA A 10 -2.67 3.82 -6.07
CA ALA A 10 -3.60 3.93 -4.96
C ALA A 10 -5.05 4.00 -5.45
N LEU A 11 -5.32 4.86 -6.42
CA LEU A 11 -6.65 5.01 -7.01
C LEU A 11 -7.14 3.70 -7.63
N MET A 12 -6.29 2.95 -8.35
CA MET A 12 -6.64 1.66 -8.94
C MET A 12 -7.05 0.63 -7.87
N GLY A 13 -6.30 0.51 -6.77
CA GLY A 13 -6.67 -0.40 -5.67
C GLY A 13 -7.96 0.02 -4.99
N GLY A 14 -8.11 1.33 -4.77
CA GLY A 14 -9.34 1.93 -4.23
C GLY A 14 -10.56 1.69 -5.10
N LEU A 15 -10.42 1.81 -6.41
CA LEU A 15 -11.48 1.52 -7.38
C LEU A 15 -11.82 0.04 -7.40
N ALA A 16 -10.84 -0.86 -7.39
CA ALA A 16 -11.07 -2.30 -7.41
C ALA A 16 -11.90 -2.75 -6.19
N VAL A 17 -11.50 -2.33 -4.99
CA VAL A 17 -12.24 -2.68 -3.76
C VAL A 17 -13.53 -1.88 -3.62
N GLY A 18 -13.49 -0.59 -3.94
CA GLY A 18 -14.64 0.30 -3.83
C GLY A 18 -15.79 -0.07 -4.77
N PHE A 19 -15.49 -0.51 -6.00
CA PHE A 19 -16.50 -0.98 -6.94
C PHE A 19 -17.19 -2.24 -6.42
N PHE A 20 -16.43 -3.23 -5.96
CA PHE A 20 -16.99 -4.47 -5.44
C PHE A 20 -17.84 -4.25 -4.17
N ARG A 21 -17.39 -3.36 -3.28
CA ARG A 21 -18.03 -3.13 -1.98
C ARG A 21 -19.06 -1.99 -1.98
N GLY A 22 -19.33 -1.39 -3.15
CA GLY A 22 -20.32 -0.33 -3.30
C GLY A 22 -19.96 0.97 -2.58
N TYR A 23 -18.68 1.35 -2.56
CA TYR A 23 -18.22 2.60 -1.97
C TYR A 23 -18.48 3.77 -2.92
N SER A 24 -18.74 4.96 -2.36
CA SER A 24 -18.93 6.15 -3.19
C SER A 24 -17.61 6.55 -3.85
N ILE A 25 -17.68 6.97 -5.11
CA ILE A 25 -16.50 7.44 -5.85
C ILE A 25 -15.79 8.60 -5.13
N ASN A 26 -16.56 9.48 -4.46
CA ASN A 26 -16.02 10.59 -3.68
C ASN A 26 -15.15 10.10 -2.52
N LEU A 27 -15.54 9.01 -1.83
CA LEU A 27 -14.73 8.43 -0.76
C LEU A 27 -13.43 7.85 -1.31
N ILE A 28 -13.48 7.19 -2.48
CA ILE A 28 -12.31 6.61 -3.13
C ILE A 28 -11.32 7.71 -3.52
N ILE A 29 -11.79 8.77 -4.21
CA ILE A 29 -10.94 9.89 -4.62
C ILE A 29 -10.35 10.59 -3.39
N PHE A 30 -11.19 10.88 -2.38
CA PHE A 30 -10.74 11.52 -1.14
C PHE A 30 -9.66 10.70 -0.42
N SER A 31 -9.87 9.38 -0.29
CA SER A 31 -8.89 8.49 0.35
C SER A 31 -7.60 8.41 -0.47
N SER A 32 -7.70 8.42 -1.80
CA SER A 32 -6.53 8.42 -2.70
C SER A 32 -5.71 9.71 -2.56
N LEU A 33 -6.35 10.86 -2.32
CA LEU A 33 -5.64 12.11 -2.05
C LEU A 33 -4.93 12.07 -0.70
N ILE A 34 -5.57 11.48 0.33
CA ILE A 34 -4.96 11.31 1.65
C ILE A 34 -3.78 10.35 1.58
N SER A 35 -3.86 9.27 0.81
CA SER A 35 -2.76 8.30 0.72
C SER A 35 -1.47 8.91 0.17
N ILE A 36 -1.57 9.89 -0.72
CA ILE A 36 -0.41 10.63 -1.25
C ILE A 36 0.26 11.50 -0.18
N LEU A 37 -0.41 11.85 0.93
CA LEU A 37 0.22 12.69 1.96
C LEU A 37 1.48 12.03 2.56
N ILE A 38 1.63 10.72 2.38
CA ILE A 38 2.86 10.00 2.73
C ILE A 38 4.07 10.48 1.92
N ASP A 39 3.87 10.92 0.67
CA ASP A 39 4.92 11.49 -0.20
C ASP A 39 5.43 12.85 0.27
N LEU A 40 4.80 13.44 1.29
CA LEU A 40 5.19 14.76 1.77
C LEU A 40 6.62 14.73 2.36
N ASP A 41 7.10 13.57 2.82
CA ASP A 41 8.50 13.43 3.24
C ASP A 41 9.49 13.60 2.09
N HIS A 42 9.17 13.20 0.85
CA HIS A 42 9.98 13.47 -0.34
C HIS A 42 10.15 14.96 -0.63
N LEU A 43 9.20 15.80 -0.22
CA LEU A 43 9.34 17.26 -0.28
C LEU A 43 10.26 17.79 0.83
N LEU A 44 10.26 17.13 1.99
CA LEU A 44 11.04 17.54 3.18
C LEU A 44 12.50 17.10 3.14
N VAL A 45 12.82 15.99 2.45
CA VAL A 45 14.20 15.48 2.31
C VAL A 45 15.14 16.49 1.61
N PRO A 46 14.79 17.06 0.43
CA PRO A 46 15.63 18.06 -0.24
C PRO A 46 15.80 19.34 0.58
N LEU A 47 14.81 19.67 1.42
CA LEU A 47 14.84 20.83 2.31
C LEU A 47 15.71 20.62 3.57
N LYS A 48 16.33 19.43 3.73
CA LYS A 48 17.08 19.01 4.94
C LYS A 48 16.26 19.12 6.23
N LEU A 49 14.93 19.20 6.11
CA LEU A 49 13.99 19.23 7.24
C LEU A 49 13.64 17.82 7.71
N ALA A 50 13.92 16.82 6.88
CA ALA A 50 13.89 15.41 7.22
C ALA A 50 15.27 14.79 6.96
N SER A 51 15.59 13.73 7.69
CA SER A 51 16.67 12.80 7.35
C SER A 51 16.65 12.42 5.87
N SER A 52 17.77 11.98 5.29
CA SER A 52 17.83 11.40 3.93
C SER A 52 16.91 10.18 3.69
N TYR A 53 16.18 9.76 4.71
CA TYR A 53 15.26 8.63 4.73
C TYR A 53 13.81 9.11 4.77
N THR A 54 12.98 8.47 3.97
CA THR A 54 11.54 8.69 3.85
C THR A 54 10.80 8.10 5.06
N LEU A 55 10.62 8.93 6.10
CA LEU A 55 9.99 8.57 7.38
C LEU A 55 8.64 7.87 7.21
N LEU A 56 7.86 8.31 6.24
CA LEU A 56 6.47 7.92 6.08
C LEU A 56 6.34 6.63 5.24
N HIS A 57 7.37 6.28 4.48
CA HIS A 57 7.45 5.11 3.60
C HIS A 57 7.97 3.87 4.34
N ASN A 58 7.38 3.59 5.51
CA ASN A 58 7.69 2.38 6.26
C ASN A 58 6.47 1.47 6.39
N ILE A 59 6.72 0.16 6.49
CA ILE A 59 5.66 -0.86 6.51
C ILE A 59 4.69 -0.70 7.70
N PHE A 60 5.16 -0.13 8.81
CA PHE A 60 4.31 0.16 9.97
C PHE A 60 3.26 1.21 9.66
N ILE A 61 3.65 2.34 9.06
CA ILE A 61 2.75 3.44 8.73
C ILE A 61 1.86 3.05 7.55
N VAL A 62 2.43 2.41 6.55
CA VAL A 62 1.75 2.11 5.28
C VAL A 62 0.75 0.97 5.43
N PHE A 63 1.09 -0.09 6.15
CA PHE A 63 0.26 -1.30 6.23
C PHE A 63 -0.32 -1.52 7.62
N PHE A 64 0.53 -1.64 8.65
CA PHE A 64 0.08 -2.06 9.98
C PHE A 64 -0.80 -1.03 10.68
N LEU A 65 -0.53 0.27 10.52
CA LEU A 65 -1.32 1.33 11.13
C LEU A 65 -2.76 1.38 10.56
N PRO A 66 -2.98 1.43 9.23
CA PRO A 66 -4.32 1.33 8.66
C PRO A 66 -5.05 0.04 9.04
N LEU A 67 -4.35 -1.10 9.04
CA LEU A 67 -4.92 -2.38 9.46
C LEU A 67 -5.36 -2.34 10.92
N PHE A 68 -4.51 -1.83 11.81
CA PHE A 68 -4.83 -1.67 13.23
C PHE A 68 -6.04 -0.76 13.42
N LEU A 69 -6.11 0.36 12.72
CA LEU A 69 -7.24 1.29 12.80
C LEU A 69 -8.53 0.68 12.25
N PHE A 70 -8.45 -0.13 11.19
CA PHE A 70 -9.57 -0.92 10.69
C PHE A 70 -10.09 -1.92 11.73
N LEU A 71 -9.19 -2.71 12.33
CA LEU A 71 -9.53 -3.70 13.35
C LEU A 71 -10.09 -3.03 14.61
N LEU A 72 -9.52 -1.91 15.03
CA LEU A 72 -9.98 -1.12 16.17
C LEU A 72 -11.38 -0.56 15.92
N ALA A 73 -11.63 0.01 14.75
CA ALA A 73 -12.96 0.50 14.36
C ALA A 73 -13.99 -0.65 14.37
N ARG A 74 -13.62 -1.81 13.85
CA ARG A 74 -14.47 -3.02 13.87
C ARG A 74 -14.78 -3.49 15.29
N TYR A 75 -13.76 -3.56 16.15
CA TYR A 75 -13.93 -3.96 17.55
C TYR A 75 -14.88 -3.03 18.31
N HIS A 76 -14.73 -1.73 18.15
CA HIS A 76 -15.56 -0.75 18.86
C HIS A 76 -16.99 -0.67 18.34
N GLU A 77 -17.21 -0.83 17.04
CA GLU A 77 -18.54 -0.72 16.45
C GLU A 77 -19.34 -2.01 16.58
N GLY A 78 -18.69 -3.16 16.73
CA GLY A 78 -19.35 -4.46 16.94
C GLY A 78 -20.27 -4.87 15.80
N THR A 79 -20.14 -4.26 14.63
CA THR A 79 -21.01 -4.49 13.48
C THR A 79 -20.40 -5.51 12.53
N ILE A 80 -21.26 -6.40 12.01
CA ILE A 80 -20.91 -7.33 10.92
C ILE A 80 -20.67 -6.54 9.62
N TYR A 81 -21.40 -5.44 9.43
CA TYR A 81 -21.27 -4.59 8.25
C TYR A 81 -20.28 -3.45 8.47
N PRO A 82 -19.42 -3.15 7.48
CA PRO A 82 -18.41 -2.11 7.60
C PRO A 82 -19.06 -0.72 7.59
N THR A 83 -18.79 0.05 8.65
CA THR A 83 -19.18 1.47 8.77
C THR A 83 -18.33 2.37 7.87
N LYS A 84 -18.67 3.66 7.79
CA LYS A 84 -17.87 4.63 7.01
C LYS A 84 -16.40 4.67 7.46
N LEU A 85 -16.13 4.50 8.76
CA LEU A 85 -14.79 4.55 9.32
C LEU A 85 -14.00 3.28 8.98
N GLN A 86 -14.62 2.10 9.12
CA GLN A 86 -14.02 0.83 8.68
C GLN A 86 -13.71 0.85 7.17
N ARG A 87 -14.64 1.34 6.35
CA ARG A 87 -14.44 1.46 4.90
C ARG A 87 -13.27 2.38 4.56
N PHE A 88 -13.15 3.50 5.28
CA PHE A 88 -12.05 4.43 5.10
C PHE A 88 -10.70 3.81 5.43
N PHE A 89 -10.54 3.17 6.59
CA PHE A 89 -9.26 2.56 6.96
C PHE A 89 -8.90 1.36 6.08
N LEU A 90 -9.90 0.59 5.62
CA LEU A 90 -9.68 -0.47 4.65
C LEU A 90 -9.15 0.09 3.31
N LEU A 91 -9.78 1.16 2.79
CA LEU A 91 -9.31 1.84 1.59
C LEU A 91 -7.89 2.39 1.78
N MET A 92 -7.62 3.06 2.91
CA MET A 92 -6.29 3.57 3.23
C MET A 92 -5.25 2.47 3.25
N MET A 93 -5.54 1.32 3.86
CA MET A 93 -4.62 0.16 3.88
C MET A 93 -4.30 -0.31 2.45
N ILE A 94 -5.31 -0.47 1.60
CA ILE A 94 -5.11 -0.92 0.20
C ILE A 94 -4.30 0.11 -0.58
N MET A 95 -4.69 1.38 -0.50
CA MET A 95 -4.08 2.48 -1.23
C MET A 95 -2.62 2.69 -0.84
N LEU A 96 -2.33 2.69 0.46
CA LEU A 96 -0.97 2.80 0.97
C LEU A 96 -0.17 1.55 0.62
N THR A 97 -0.76 0.35 0.63
CA THR A 97 -0.02 -0.83 0.15
C THR A 97 0.36 -0.69 -1.32
N GLY A 98 -0.53 -0.17 -2.16
CA GLY A 98 -0.20 0.19 -3.55
C GLY A 98 0.97 1.16 -3.64
N HIS A 99 1.10 2.05 -2.65
CA HIS A 99 2.24 2.97 -2.51
C HIS A 99 3.56 2.25 -2.30
N VAL A 100 3.62 1.36 -1.30
CA VAL A 100 4.82 0.56 -1.03
C VAL A 100 5.18 -0.34 -2.21
N ILE A 101 4.18 -0.91 -2.89
CA ILE A 101 4.40 -1.70 -4.10
C ILE A 101 5.03 -0.85 -5.21
N ALA A 102 4.60 0.41 -5.39
CA ALA A 102 5.24 1.33 -6.31
C ALA A 102 6.70 1.63 -5.89
N ASP A 103 6.96 1.80 -4.59
CA ASP A 103 8.33 2.00 -4.08
C ASP A 103 9.25 0.82 -4.36
N MET A 104 8.73 -0.42 -4.34
CA MET A 104 9.51 -1.63 -4.67
C MET A 104 10.09 -1.59 -6.07
N PHE A 105 9.42 -0.91 -7.02
CA PHE A 105 9.95 -0.73 -8.37
C PHE A 105 11.06 0.31 -8.43
N CYS A 106 11.15 1.19 -7.43
CA CYS A 106 12.03 2.36 -7.43
C CYS A 106 13.22 2.24 -6.46
N GLY A 107 13.17 1.37 -5.43
CA GLY A 107 14.28 1.21 -4.49
C GLY A 107 13.99 0.45 -3.18
N PRO A 108 14.93 0.48 -2.20
CA PRO A 108 14.78 -0.16 -0.89
C PRO A 108 13.59 0.39 -0.09
N ILE A 109 12.83 -0.50 0.54
CA ILE A 109 11.80 -0.12 1.53
C ILE A 109 12.39 -0.18 2.94
N MET A 110 12.12 0.86 3.72
CA MET A 110 12.51 0.91 5.13
C MET A 110 11.50 0.16 6.00
N LEU A 111 11.97 -0.74 6.86
CA LEU A 111 11.07 -1.56 7.69
C LEU A 111 10.73 -0.89 9.04
N PHE A 112 11.74 -0.39 9.75
CA PHE A 112 11.61 0.02 11.16
C PHE A 112 12.05 1.47 11.44
N TYR A 113 12.14 2.29 10.39
CA TYR A 113 12.55 3.68 10.54
C TYR A 113 11.49 4.48 11.34
N PRO A 114 11.86 5.35 12.32
CA PRO A 114 13.19 5.88 12.67
C PRO A 114 13.98 5.10 13.73
N VAL A 115 13.47 3.97 14.20
CA VAL A 115 14.12 3.17 15.27
C VAL A 115 15.35 2.44 14.74
N ASP A 116 15.24 1.91 13.53
CA ASP A 116 16.33 1.25 12.83
C ASP A 116 16.33 1.59 11.34
N ASN A 117 17.52 1.81 10.78
CA ASN A 117 17.75 2.10 9.36
C ASN A 117 17.88 0.81 8.53
N THR A 118 17.47 -0.33 9.07
CA THR A 118 17.35 -1.58 8.31
C THR A 118 16.31 -1.42 7.21
N GLY A 119 16.81 -1.15 6.01
CA GLY A 119 16.06 -1.30 4.77
C GLY A 119 16.12 -2.74 4.30
N LEU A 120 14.99 -3.25 3.84
CA LEU A 120 14.97 -4.49 3.09
C LEU A 120 14.95 -4.12 1.61
N MET A 121 16.07 -4.33 0.94
CA MET A 121 16.01 -4.56 -0.50
C MET A 121 15.59 -6.00 -0.69
N ILE A 122 14.44 -6.20 -1.33
CA ILE A 122 14.18 -7.52 -1.89
C ILE A 122 15.25 -7.71 -2.98
N PRO A 123 16.07 -8.77 -2.91
CA PRO A 123 17.04 -9.03 -3.96
C PRO A 123 16.31 -9.15 -5.29
N GLU A 124 16.93 -8.68 -6.37
CA GLU A 124 16.40 -8.82 -7.72
C GLU A 124 16.34 -10.32 -8.06
N ILE A 125 15.15 -10.91 -7.86
CA ILE A 125 14.90 -12.30 -8.19
C ILE A 125 14.37 -12.32 -9.62
N GLU A 126 15.24 -12.74 -10.53
CA GLU A 126 14.91 -13.01 -11.92
C GLU A 126 15.04 -14.51 -12.18
N ILE A 127 13.92 -15.23 -12.21
CA ILE A 127 13.92 -16.65 -12.58
C ILE A 127 13.75 -16.74 -14.10
N MET A 128 14.82 -17.06 -14.82
CA MET A 128 14.81 -17.30 -16.25
C MET A 128 14.38 -18.76 -16.54
N LEU A 129 13.41 -18.99 -17.43
CA LEU A 129 12.97 -20.36 -17.80
C LEU A 129 14.04 -21.07 -18.62
N THR A 130 14.74 -20.32 -19.48
CA THR A 130 15.91 -20.75 -20.26
C THR A 130 16.75 -19.52 -20.60
N SER A 131 18.02 -19.71 -20.96
CA SER A 131 18.93 -18.64 -21.43
C SER A 131 18.51 -17.98 -22.75
N SER A 132 17.40 -18.43 -23.36
CA SER A 132 16.87 -17.95 -24.64
C SER A 132 15.68 -17.01 -24.48
N PHE A 133 15.10 -16.86 -23.28
CA PHE A 133 14.07 -15.86 -23.02
C PHE A 133 14.71 -14.53 -22.63
N SER A 134 14.25 -13.43 -23.23
CA SER A 134 14.72 -12.07 -22.94
C SER A 134 14.06 -11.44 -21.71
N SER A 135 13.19 -12.18 -21.02
CA SER A 135 12.44 -11.69 -19.87
C SER A 135 12.33 -12.78 -18.79
N PRO A 136 12.47 -12.44 -17.50
CA PRO A 136 12.28 -13.38 -16.41
C PRO A 136 10.82 -13.86 -16.32
N VAL A 137 10.65 -15.11 -15.91
CA VAL A 137 9.37 -15.80 -15.67
C VAL A 137 8.71 -15.31 -14.40
N ILE A 138 9.55 -15.11 -13.38
CA ILE A 138 9.18 -14.50 -12.11
C ILE A 138 10.21 -13.39 -11.90
N GLY A 139 9.78 -12.16 -12.08
CA GLY A 139 10.54 -10.95 -11.76
C GLY A 139 9.95 -10.25 -10.53
N MET A 140 10.71 -9.33 -9.94
CA MET A 140 10.28 -8.56 -8.75
C MET A 140 8.94 -7.86 -8.97
N GLY A 141 8.71 -7.30 -10.16
CA GLY A 141 7.42 -6.69 -10.50
C GLY A 141 6.25 -7.66 -10.45
N GLY A 142 6.46 -8.92 -10.85
CA GLY A 142 5.45 -9.97 -10.75
C GLY A 142 5.14 -10.33 -9.29
N ILE A 143 6.16 -10.40 -8.44
CA ILE A 143 6.00 -10.64 -7.00
C ILE A 143 5.23 -9.47 -6.35
N ALA A 144 5.63 -8.23 -6.64
CA ALA A 144 5.02 -7.03 -6.08
C ALA A 144 3.54 -6.91 -6.50
N ILE A 145 3.22 -7.12 -7.79
CA ILE A 145 1.84 -7.14 -8.28
C ILE A 145 1.05 -8.29 -7.65
N THR A 146 1.66 -9.46 -7.41
CA THR A 146 0.99 -10.59 -6.74
C THR A 146 0.64 -10.25 -5.30
N ILE A 147 1.56 -9.65 -4.53
CA ILE A 147 1.29 -9.18 -3.17
C ILE A 147 0.16 -8.16 -3.20
N TYR A 148 0.19 -7.21 -4.14
CA TYR A 148 -0.87 -6.21 -4.25
C TYR A 148 -2.24 -6.83 -4.55
N ALA A 149 -2.28 -7.80 -5.48
CA ALA A 149 -3.50 -8.53 -5.80
C ALA A 149 -4.05 -9.28 -4.57
N LEU A 150 -3.19 -9.91 -3.76
CA LEU A 150 -3.59 -10.56 -2.51
C LEU A 150 -4.19 -9.57 -1.50
N VAL A 151 -3.63 -8.37 -1.41
CA VAL A 151 -4.13 -7.30 -0.50
C VAL A 151 -5.46 -6.75 -0.98
N ILE A 152 -5.64 -6.57 -2.30
CA ILE A 152 -6.93 -6.20 -2.89
C ILE A 152 -7.97 -7.29 -2.63
N LEU A 153 -7.61 -8.56 -2.86
CA LEU A 153 -8.49 -9.71 -2.57
C LEU A 153 -8.87 -9.78 -1.10
N PHE A 154 -7.91 -9.57 -0.19
CA PHE A 154 -8.19 -9.43 1.23
C PHE A 154 -9.19 -8.30 1.47
N GLY A 155 -8.97 -7.11 0.91
CA GLY A 155 -9.90 -5.98 1.03
C GLY A 155 -11.31 -6.28 0.53
N ILE A 156 -11.43 -7.05 -0.56
CA ILE A 156 -12.70 -7.51 -1.11
C ILE A 156 -13.40 -8.45 -0.12
N PHE A 157 -12.68 -9.44 0.42
CA PHE A 157 -13.24 -10.56 1.19
C PHE A 157 -13.06 -10.48 2.71
N VAL A 158 -12.53 -9.40 3.27
CA VAL A 158 -12.15 -9.30 4.70
C VAL A 158 -13.31 -9.64 5.66
N ASP A 159 -14.54 -9.31 5.30
CA ASP A 159 -15.72 -9.60 6.12
C ASP A 159 -16.09 -11.08 6.12
N GLN A 160 -15.73 -11.84 5.08
CA GLN A 160 -15.99 -13.28 5.01
C GLN A 160 -14.95 -14.10 5.80
N ILE A 161 -13.74 -13.56 5.98
CA ILE A 161 -12.64 -14.21 6.71
C ILE A 161 -12.86 -14.09 8.23
N THR A 162 -13.58 -13.06 8.66
CA THR A 162 -13.74 -12.67 10.06
C THR A 162 -15.10 -13.08 10.64
N CYS A 163 -15.79 -14.02 9.98
CA CYS A 163 -17.05 -14.64 10.40
C CYS A 163 -16.84 -16.05 10.95
#